data_AF-A0A0Q3GIL6-F1
#
_entry.id   AF-A0A0Q3GIL6-F1
#
_cell.length_a   1.000
_cell.length_b   1.000
_cell.length_c   1.000
_cell.angle_alpha   90.00
_cell.angle_beta   90.00
_cell.angle_gamma   90.00
#
_symmetry.space_group_name_H-M   'P 1'
#
loop_
_entity.id
_entity.type
_entity.pdbx_description
1 polymer ?
#
loop_
_entity_poly.entity_id
_entity_poly.type
_entity_poly.pdbx_seq_one_letter_code
_entity_poly.pdbx_strand_id
1 'polypeptide(L)'
;MNDCLNSYEKLQKYKIESMDLKINIIAALVAAGRASEVQSTMKAQKTDLTTRALRDARSFELAYNSACTLIEIKKYSEAKEQLDLAKRIGKEELMVEDYAEDEIEYELAPVSAQLAYVQQLQGQTQEAMETYANMTNKKSGDPSSLAVATTNLISLKGTKDVADGLRKLDRLVEKSTAPNQPQLIESLEFKLSLRQKEALYSARVLLLLHANKIDQAHELVSGLLGMFRDSIFPVLLQAAVHVREKKVQKAEEVLSRYAEKHPENSKGALLALAQIAANTNHFQIAADSLSKIPDIQHMPATVATLVALKERLNDPNGASSVLDSAIKWWKNAMTEDNKLGVFMREAATFKLNHGRDEEACQLYEELVKSSGSTEALAGLVATSARTDLEKAEQYEKKLKPLPGLKGINAESLEKTSGARHVDQAMKVEVPEEVKKQKAKKRKRKPKYPKSFDPANPGPPPDPERWLPKRERSSYRPKRKDKRAQVRGAQGAVTREKHDPSAANAGGASSKASHATTSAKAPEQPKASSKSRKKKSRS
;
A
#
# COMPACT_ATOMS: atom_id res chain seq x y z
N MET A 1 31.42 0.89 -18.69
CA MET A 1 31.23 -0.45 -18.08
C MET A 1 31.65 -1.57 -19.02
N ASN A 2 31.15 -1.63 -20.26
CA ASN A 2 31.52 -2.69 -21.21
C ASN A 2 33.04 -2.77 -21.48
N ASP A 3 33.76 -1.65 -21.55
CA ASP A 3 35.22 -1.65 -21.72
C ASP A 3 35.98 -2.23 -20.53
N CYS A 4 35.44 -2.03 -19.32
CA CYS A 4 35.98 -2.60 -18.08
C CYS A 4 35.81 -4.12 -18.08
N LEU A 5 34.61 -4.61 -18.45
CA LEU A 5 34.37 -6.05 -18.61
C LEU A 5 35.26 -6.68 -19.69
N ASN A 6 35.41 -6.04 -20.84
CA ASN A 6 36.30 -6.50 -21.90
C ASN A 6 37.76 -6.62 -21.40
N SER A 7 38.18 -5.72 -20.51
CA SER A 7 39.51 -5.76 -19.91
C SER A 7 39.64 -6.94 -18.95
N TYR A 8 38.64 -7.19 -18.11
CA TYR A 8 38.62 -8.36 -17.23
C TYR A 8 38.54 -9.69 -17.99
N GLU A 9 37.74 -9.78 -19.05
CA GLU A 9 37.67 -10.97 -19.92
C GLU A 9 39.02 -11.28 -20.57
N LYS A 10 39.78 -10.25 -20.97
CA LYS A 10 41.16 -10.41 -21.44
C LYS A 10 42.08 -10.91 -20.33
N LEU A 11 41.98 -10.35 -19.12
CA LEU A 11 42.77 -10.76 -17.96
C LEU A 11 42.51 -12.22 -17.55
N GLN A 12 41.27 -12.70 -17.68
CA GLN A 12 40.91 -14.10 -17.40
C GLN A 12 41.67 -15.10 -18.29
N LYS A 13 42.06 -14.73 -19.51
CA LYS A 13 42.84 -15.59 -20.41
C LYS A 13 44.22 -15.93 -19.86
N TYR A 14 44.77 -15.07 -19.00
CA TYR A 14 46.08 -15.27 -18.39
C TYR A 14 46.05 -16.16 -17.15
N LYS A 15 44.88 -16.69 -16.74
CA LYS A 15 44.70 -17.60 -15.60
C LYS A 15 45.34 -17.09 -14.30
N ILE A 16 45.24 -15.79 -14.05
CA ILE A 16 45.78 -15.15 -12.84
C ILE A 16 44.95 -15.60 -11.62
N GLU A 17 45.59 -16.26 -10.65
CA GLU A 17 44.96 -16.67 -9.39
C GLU A 17 45.09 -15.54 -8.35
N SER A 18 44.27 -14.50 -8.49
CA SER A 18 44.17 -13.38 -7.52
C SER A 18 42.76 -13.28 -6.98
N MET A 19 42.64 -13.14 -5.66
CA MET A 19 41.35 -12.93 -4.98
C MET A 19 40.76 -11.56 -5.34
N ASP A 20 41.58 -10.51 -5.35
CA ASP A 20 41.18 -9.15 -5.70
C ASP A 20 40.65 -9.07 -7.13
N LEU A 21 41.29 -9.79 -8.06
CA LEU A 21 40.82 -9.89 -9.44
C LEU A 21 39.41 -10.51 -9.50
N LYS A 22 39.14 -11.55 -8.71
CA LYS A 22 37.82 -12.20 -8.64
C LYS A 22 36.78 -11.25 -8.06
N ILE A 23 37.09 -10.57 -6.95
CA ILE A 23 36.22 -9.57 -6.31
C ILE A 23 35.84 -8.48 -7.32
N ASN A 24 36.82 -7.97 -8.06
CA ASN A 24 36.61 -6.94 -9.08
C ASN A 24 35.79 -7.43 -10.28
N ILE A 25 35.98 -8.68 -10.72
CA ILE A 25 35.16 -9.30 -11.77
C ILE A 25 33.70 -9.38 -11.34
N ILE A 26 33.42 -9.82 -10.10
CA ILE A 26 32.05 -9.89 -9.59
C ILE A 26 31.43 -8.48 -9.58
N ALA A 27 32.13 -7.49 -9.02
CA ALA A 27 31.66 -6.11 -8.99
C ALA A 27 31.36 -5.57 -10.40
N ALA A 28 32.24 -5.82 -11.37
CA ALA A 28 32.06 -5.39 -12.75
C ALA A 28 30.85 -6.06 -13.43
N LEU A 29 30.64 -7.36 -13.22
CA LEU A 29 29.48 -8.10 -13.74
C LEU A 29 28.18 -7.59 -13.14
N VAL A 30 28.14 -7.39 -11.82
CA VAL A 30 26.95 -6.86 -11.13
C VAL A 30 26.64 -5.44 -11.62
N ALA A 31 27.63 -4.56 -11.67
CA ALA A 31 27.45 -3.18 -12.12
C ALA A 31 27.07 -3.06 -13.61
N ALA A 32 27.35 -4.09 -14.42
CA ALA A 32 26.89 -4.21 -15.81
C ALA A 32 25.52 -4.90 -15.96
N GLY A 33 24.85 -5.29 -14.87
CA GLY A 33 23.57 -6.00 -14.92
C GLY A 33 23.68 -7.47 -15.35
N ARG A 34 24.89 -8.05 -15.36
CA ARG A 34 25.18 -9.46 -15.73
C ARG A 34 25.31 -10.36 -14.49
N ALA A 35 24.53 -10.10 -13.45
CA ALA A 35 24.59 -10.83 -12.17
C ALA A 35 24.33 -12.34 -12.32
N SER A 36 23.51 -12.76 -13.29
CA SER A 36 23.26 -14.18 -13.59
C SER A 36 24.51 -14.94 -14.02
N GLU A 37 25.51 -14.27 -14.57
CA GLU A 37 26.74 -14.89 -15.07
C GLU A 37 27.79 -15.11 -13.97
N VAL A 38 27.65 -14.43 -12.83
CA VAL A 38 28.60 -14.46 -11.71
C VAL A 38 28.81 -15.88 -11.20
N GLN A 39 27.74 -16.65 -10.99
CA GLN A 39 27.86 -18.03 -10.49
C GLN A 39 28.67 -18.92 -11.45
N SER A 40 28.38 -18.82 -12.75
CA SER A 40 29.10 -19.62 -13.77
C SER A 40 30.57 -19.20 -13.88
N THR A 41 30.85 -17.91 -13.83
CA THR A 41 32.20 -17.33 -13.91
C THR A 41 33.03 -17.72 -12.68
N MET A 42 32.46 -17.61 -11.49
CA MET A 42 33.16 -17.97 -10.24
C MET A 42 33.38 -19.48 -10.13
N LYS A 43 32.44 -20.31 -10.59
CA LYS A 43 32.64 -21.77 -10.68
C LYS A 43 33.79 -22.13 -11.62
N ALA A 44 33.90 -21.49 -12.78
CA ALA A 44 35.02 -21.69 -13.70
C ALA A 44 36.37 -21.28 -13.09
N GLN A 45 36.36 -20.26 -12.21
CA GLN A 45 37.52 -19.79 -11.45
C GLN A 45 37.70 -20.51 -10.09
N LYS A 46 37.03 -21.66 -9.90
CA LYS A 46 37.09 -22.49 -8.69
C LYS A 46 36.82 -21.71 -7.39
N THR A 47 35.92 -20.74 -7.45
CA THR A 47 35.55 -19.89 -6.30
C THR A 47 34.13 -20.24 -5.89
N ASP A 48 33.98 -20.74 -4.67
CA ASP A 48 32.67 -21.06 -4.09
C ASP A 48 32.09 -19.82 -3.39
N LEU A 49 30.86 -19.45 -3.75
CA LEU A 49 30.12 -18.33 -3.19
C LEU A 49 29.06 -18.77 -2.18
N THR A 50 29.09 -20.02 -1.71
CA THR A 50 28.24 -20.45 -0.59
C THR A 50 28.59 -19.68 0.69
N THR A 51 27.59 -19.44 1.54
CA THR A 51 27.78 -18.72 2.81
C THR A 51 28.85 -19.36 3.71
N ARG A 52 29.06 -20.69 3.60
CA ARG A 52 30.13 -21.40 4.29
C ARG A 52 31.51 -21.04 3.71
N ALA A 53 31.70 -21.15 2.40
CA ALA A 53 32.97 -20.83 1.76
C ALA A 53 33.36 -19.36 1.95
N LEU A 54 32.39 -18.45 1.89
CA LEU A 54 32.60 -17.02 2.15
C LEU A 54 33.08 -16.75 3.59
N ARG A 55 32.56 -17.50 4.56
CA ARG A 55 33.00 -17.43 5.96
C ARG A 55 34.45 -17.89 6.10
N ASP A 56 34.78 -19.01 5.45
CA ASP A 56 36.12 -19.59 5.51
C ASP A 56 37.15 -18.70 4.80
N ALA A 57 36.76 -18.00 3.73
CA ALA A 57 37.60 -17.06 3.00
C ALA A 57 37.92 -15.77 3.78
N ARG A 58 37.11 -15.43 4.80
CA ARG A 58 37.22 -14.21 5.63
C ARG A 58 37.43 -12.91 4.83
N SER A 59 36.85 -12.79 3.64
CA SER A 59 36.85 -11.54 2.85
C SER A 59 35.46 -10.91 2.86
N PHE A 60 35.32 -9.76 3.51
CA PHE A 60 34.03 -9.08 3.56
C PHE A 60 33.62 -8.51 2.20
N GLU A 61 34.58 -8.05 1.39
CA GLU A 61 34.32 -7.55 0.03
C GLU A 61 33.75 -8.64 -0.90
N LEU A 62 34.30 -9.86 -0.82
CA LEU A 62 33.79 -11.00 -1.56
C LEU A 62 32.36 -11.33 -1.14
N ALA A 63 32.09 -11.36 0.18
CA ALA A 63 30.77 -11.62 0.72
C ALA A 63 29.77 -10.51 0.32
N TYR A 64 30.21 -9.24 0.33
CA TYR A 64 29.41 -8.10 -0.10
C TYR A 64 29.04 -8.20 -1.60
N ASN A 65 30.02 -8.42 -2.48
CA ASN A 65 29.79 -8.52 -3.92
C ASN A 65 28.93 -9.75 -4.29
N SER A 66 29.11 -10.86 -3.58
CA SER A 66 28.24 -12.04 -3.70
C SER A 66 26.80 -11.69 -3.28
N ALA A 67 26.62 -10.95 -2.18
CA ALA A 67 25.30 -10.52 -1.77
C ALA A 67 24.65 -9.56 -2.79
N CYS A 68 25.40 -8.61 -3.35
CA CYS A 68 24.91 -7.73 -4.42
C CYS A 68 24.46 -8.52 -5.65
N THR A 69 25.14 -9.63 -5.97
CA THR A 69 24.70 -10.57 -7.01
C THR A 69 23.34 -11.19 -6.68
N LEU A 70 23.18 -11.69 -5.45
CA LEU A 70 21.93 -12.28 -4.97
C LEU A 70 20.76 -11.27 -5.00
N ILE A 71 21.03 -10.00 -4.75
CA ILE A 71 20.04 -8.91 -4.79
C ILE A 71 19.53 -8.68 -6.21
N GLU A 72 20.42 -8.61 -7.20
CA GLU A 72 20.03 -8.45 -8.61
C GLU A 72 19.19 -9.63 -9.12
N ILE A 73 19.45 -10.86 -8.64
CA ILE A 73 18.62 -12.04 -8.95
C ILE A 73 17.41 -12.22 -8.00
N LYS A 74 17.11 -11.21 -7.18
CA LYS A 74 15.94 -11.13 -6.28
C LYS A 74 15.88 -12.20 -5.17
N LYS A 75 17.03 -12.77 -4.79
CA LYS A 75 17.16 -13.72 -3.68
C LYS A 75 17.46 -12.99 -2.36
N TYR A 76 16.49 -12.22 -1.88
CA TYR A 76 16.69 -11.31 -0.76
C TYR A 76 17.05 -12.00 0.56
N SER A 77 16.52 -13.20 0.83
CA SER A 77 16.84 -13.94 2.06
C SER A 77 18.30 -14.37 2.12
N GLU A 78 18.80 -15.00 1.05
CA GLU A 78 20.20 -15.40 0.93
C GLU A 78 21.12 -14.17 0.93
N ALA A 79 20.72 -13.09 0.25
CA ALA A 79 21.49 -11.83 0.22
C ALA A 79 21.65 -11.22 1.63
N LYS A 80 20.58 -11.23 2.44
CA LYS A 80 20.63 -10.73 3.81
C LYS A 80 21.65 -11.50 4.65
N GLU A 81 21.64 -12.83 4.57
CA GLU A 81 22.60 -13.67 5.31
C GLU A 81 24.06 -13.35 4.93
N GLN A 82 24.32 -13.14 3.63
CA GLN A 82 25.66 -12.79 3.14
C GLN A 82 26.08 -11.37 3.53
N LEU A 83 25.16 -10.40 3.57
CA LEU A 83 25.44 -9.04 4.07
C LEU A 83 25.70 -9.03 5.58
N ASP A 84 24.93 -9.79 6.36
CA ASP A 84 25.18 -9.95 7.80
C ASP A 84 26.52 -10.64 8.06
N LEU A 85 26.94 -11.56 7.18
CA LEU A 85 28.27 -12.16 7.22
C LEU A 85 29.36 -11.13 6.85
N ALA A 86 29.20 -10.40 5.74
CA ALA A 86 30.14 -9.37 5.31
C ALA A 86 30.35 -8.31 6.39
N LYS A 87 29.26 -7.82 7.01
CA LYS A 87 29.33 -6.84 8.10
C LYS A 87 30.08 -7.38 9.33
N ARG A 88 29.91 -8.66 9.66
CA ARG A 88 30.64 -9.30 10.78
C ARG A 88 32.12 -9.44 10.48
N ILE A 89 32.47 -10.01 9.31
CA ILE A 89 33.86 -10.18 8.89
C ILE A 89 34.57 -8.83 8.85
N GLY A 90 33.99 -7.84 8.16
CA GLY A 90 34.61 -6.52 8.02
C GLY A 90 34.77 -5.80 9.36
N LYS A 91 33.81 -5.95 10.29
CA LYS A 91 33.96 -5.39 11.64
C LYS A 91 35.11 -6.06 12.40
N GLU A 92 35.19 -7.38 12.36
CA GLU A 92 36.29 -8.12 13.03
C GLU A 92 37.66 -7.74 12.44
N GLU A 93 37.77 -7.68 11.11
CA GLU A 93 39.01 -7.36 10.39
C GLU A 93 39.49 -5.95 10.70
N LEU A 94 38.62 -4.94 10.56
CA LEU A 94 38.98 -3.54 10.84
C LEU A 94 39.28 -3.30 12.33
N MET A 95 38.62 -4.04 13.25
CA MET A 95 38.97 -3.98 14.68
C MET A 95 40.36 -4.56 14.96
N VAL A 96 40.76 -5.62 14.25
CA VAL A 96 42.11 -6.21 14.36
C VAL A 96 43.17 -5.25 13.81
N GLU A 97 42.80 -4.42 12.83
CA GLU A 97 43.65 -3.35 12.31
C GLU A 97 43.61 -2.05 13.15
N ASP A 98 43.06 -2.09 14.36
CA ASP A 98 42.97 -0.97 15.32
C ASP A 98 42.19 0.26 14.80
N TYR A 99 41.27 0.09 13.85
CA TYR A 99 40.37 1.17 13.43
C TYR A 99 39.42 1.58 14.56
N ALA A 100 39.15 2.88 14.67
CA ALA A 100 38.16 3.39 15.62
C ALA A 100 36.73 3.00 15.21
N GLU A 101 35.79 2.94 16.16
CA GLU A 101 34.40 2.55 15.88
C GLU A 101 33.74 3.41 14.79
N ASP A 102 34.02 4.71 14.75
CA ASP A 102 33.50 5.64 13.74
C ASP A 102 34.10 5.39 12.34
N GLU A 103 35.37 4.96 12.28
CA GLU A 103 36.04 4.60 11.01
C GLU A 103 35.51 3.27 10.49
N ILE A 104 35.26 2.30 11.37
CA ILE A 104 34.60 1.04 11.02
C ILE A 104 33.17 1.31 10.50
N GLU A 105 32.42 2.19 11.16
CA GLU A 105 31.09 2.60 10.67
C GLU A 105 31.18 3.23 9.27
N TYR A 106 32.23 4.02 9.00
CA TYR A 106 32.46 4.66 7.70
C TYR A 106 32.76 3.63 6.60
N GLU A 107 33.71 2.72 6.83
CA GLU A 107 34.10 1.69 5.85
C GLU A 107 32.97 0.69 5.56
N LEU A 108 32.17 0.35 6.58
CA LEU A 108 31.03 -0.57 6.44
C LEU A 108 29.72 0.12 6.06
N ALA A 109 29.76 1.42 5.71
CA ALA A 109 28.57 2.17 5.30
C ALA A 109 27.90 1.56 4.04
N PRO A 110 28.62 1.15 2.98
CA PRO A 110 28.01 0.50 1.82
C PRO A 110 27.28 -0.81 2.17
N VAL A 111 27.88 -1.61 3.06
CA VAL A 111 27.28 -2.88 3.54
C VAL A 111 26.00 -2.58 4.33
N SER A 112 26.03 -1.59 5.20
CA SER A 112 24.88 -1.21 6.04
C SER A 112 23.73 -0.62 5.20
N ALA A 113 24.03 0.22 4.21
CA ALA A 113 23.03 0.74 3.28
C ALA A 113 22.38 -0.38 2.46
N GLN A 114 23.18 -1.33 1.96
CA GLN A 114 22.68 -2.45 1.18
C GLN A 114 21.84 -3.42 2.02
N LEU A 115 22.24 -3.66 3.28
CA LEU A 115 21.48 -4.49 4.22
C LEU A 115 20.10 -3.87 4.51
N ALA A 116 20.06 -2.56 4.78
CA ALA A 116 18.80 -1.85 4.96
C ALA A 116 17.92 -1.87 3.71
N TYR A 117 18.52 -1.86 2.52
CA TYR A 117 17.77 -2.02 1.27
C TYR A 117 17.12 -3.39 1.15
N VAL A 118 17.85 -4.46 1.50
CA VAL A 118 17.28 -5.82 1.52
C VAL A 118 16.19 -5.96 2.58
N GLN A 119 16.38 -5.40 3.77
CA GLN A 119 15.36 -5.38 4.82
C GLN A 119 14.08 -4.67 4.35
N GLN A 120 14.21 -3.52 3.68
CA GLN A 120 13.10 -2.80 3.08
C GLN A 120 12.35 -3.67 2.06
N LEU A 121 13.06 -4.39 1.17
CA LEU A 121 12.44 -5.28 0.18
C LEU A 121 11.77 -6.51 0.80
N GLN A 122 12.22 -6.94 1.99
CA GLN A 122 11.60 -8.02 2.77
C GLN A 122 10.43 -7.55 3.64
N GLY A 123 10.08 -6.26 3.60
CA GLY A 123 9.01 -5.68 4.42
C GLY A 123 9.41 -5.32 5.86
N GLN A 124 10.67 -5.51 6.25
CA GLN A 124 11.26 -5.07 7.53
C GLN A 124 11.52 -3.56 7.50
N THR A 125 10.43 -2.80 7.46
CA THR A 125 10.45 -1.37 7.12
C THR A 125 10.98 -0.51 8.26
N GLN A 126 10.69 -0.86 9.52
CA GLN A 126 11.16 -0.13 10.69
C GLN A 126 12.69 -0.23 10.82
N GLU A 127 13.25 -1.44 10.73
CA GLU A 127 14.68 -1.68 10.86
C GLU A 127 15.49 -0.97 9.76
N ALA A 128 14.97 -1.02 8.53
CA ALA A 128 15.57 -0.31 7.40
C ALA A 128 15.52 1.22 7.63
N MET A 129 14.39 1.74 8.08
CA MET A 129 14.21 3.18 8.33
C MET A 129 15.13 3.69 9.43
N GLU A 130 15.28 2.95 10.53
CA GLU A 130 16.21 3.28 11.61
C GLU A 130 17.67 3.32 11.12
N THR A 131 18.07 2.31 10.33
CA THR A 131 19.42 2.24 9.76
C THR A 131 19.70 3.45 8.87
N TYR A 132 18.81 3.77 7.93
CA TYR A 132 18.99 4.94 7.07
C TYR A 132 18.95 6.26 7.84
N ALA A 133 18.06 6.40 8.83
CA ALA A 133 17.99 7.59 9.66
C ALA A 133 19.29 7.80 10.45
N ASN A 134 19.86 6.73 11.01
CA ASN A 134 21.12 6.78 11.73
C ASN A 134 22.28 7.22 10.82
N MET A 135 22.42 6.59 9.64
CA MET A 135 23.45 6.96 8.66
C MET A 135 23.32 8.43 8.24
N THR A 136 22.11 8.87 7.89
CA THR A 136 21.88 10.24 7.40
C THR A 136 22.03 11.32 8.47
N ASN A 137 21.66 11.02 9.72
CA ASN A 137 21.76 11.98 10.83
C ASN A 137 23.19 12.11 11.37
N LYS A 138 23.89 10.97 11.55
CA LYS A 138 25.30 10.96 11.97
C LYS A 138 26.25 11.39 10.86
N LYS A 139 25.81 11.29 9.59
CA LYS A 139 26.67 11.39 8.41
C LYS A 139 27.81 10.36 8.45
N SER A 140 27.56 9.17 9.00
CA SER A 140 28.51 8.07 9.04
C SER A 140 28.45 7.31 7.71
N GLY A 141 29.38 7.62 6.82
CA GLY A 141 29.57 6.93 5.55
C GLY A 141 30.05 7.82 4.41
N ASP A 142 30.52 7.18 3.35
CA ASP A 142 30.93 7.86 2.13
C ASP A 142 29.75 8.58 1.44
N PRO A 143 30.01 9.59 0.58
CA PRO A 143 28.96 10.35 -0.07
C PRO A 143 27.93 9.50 -0.83
N SER A 144 28.36 8.44 -1.53
CA SER A 144 27.48 7.55 -2.30
C SER A 144 26.54 6.79 -1.38
N SER A 145 27.05 6.18 -0.30
CA SER A 145 26.22 5.47 0.68
C SER A 145 25.22 6.39 1.35
N LEU A 146 25.61 7.61 1.70
CA LEU A 146 24.70 8.61 2.28
C LEU A 146 23.62 9.06 1.30
N ALA A 147 23.95 9.22 0.01
CA ALA A 147 22.98 9.58 -1.03
C ALA A 147 21.94 8.47 -1.25
N VAL A 148 22.39 7.20 -1.28
CA VAL A 148 21.52 6.03 -1.38
C VAL A 148 20.63 5.91 -0.14
N ALA A 149 21.20 5.98 1.06
CA ALA A 149 20.44 5.93 2.31
C ALA A 149 19.42 7.07 2.41
N THR A 150 19.77 8.28 1.99
CA THR A 150 18.86 9.43 1.94
C THR A 150 17.68 9.17 1.01
N THR A 151 17.96 8.70 -0.21
CA THR A 151 16.93 8.41 -1.21
C THR A 151 15.99 7.30 -0.75
N ASN A 152 16.54 6.23 -0.17
CA ASN A 152 15.74 5.12 0.33
C ASN A 152 14.90 5.52 1.56
N LEU A 153 15.46 6.32 2.48
CA LEU A 153 14.71 6.87 3.62
C LEU A 153 13.52 7.72 3.14
N ILE A 154 13.71 8.54 2.12
CA ILE A 154 12.64 9.34 1.50
C ILE A 154 11.57 8.41 0.92
N SER A 155 11.96 7.33 0.24
CA SER A 155 11.00 6.36 -0.30
C SER A 155 10.11 5.73 0.79
N LEU A 156 10.69 5.42 1.96
CA LEU A 156 9.96 4.85 3.09
C LEU A 156 9.08 5.87 3.82
N LYS A 157 9.52 7.12 3.92
CA LYS A 157 8.72 8.21 4.50
C LYS A 157 7.57 8.63 3.57
N GLY A 158 7.75 8.48 2.26
CA GLY A 158 6.80 8.87 1.23
C GLY A 158 6.49 10.36 1.32
N THR A 159 5.21 10.71 1.51
CA THR A 159 4.75 12.11 1.61
C THR A 159 4.89 12.70 3.01
N LYS A 160 5.44 11.95 3.97
CA LYS A 160 5.75 12.49 5.30
C LYS A 160 7.05 13.30 5.18
N ASP A 161 7.07 14.50 5.75
CA ASP A 161 8.22 15.40 5.74
C ASP A 161 8.73 15.82 4.34
N VAL A 162 7.83 16.09 3.38
CA VAL A 162 8.20 16.51 2.00
C VAL A 162 9.26 17.60 1.98
N ALA A 163 9.14 18.61 2.86
CA ALA A 163 10.10 19.71 2.94
C ALA A 163 11.50 19.28 3.40
N ASP A 164 11.61 18.36 4.39
CA ASP A 164 12.91 17.81 4.81
C ASP A 164 13.52 16.94 3.72
N GLY A 165 12.71 16.10 3.07
CA GLY A 165 13.13 15.26 1.94
C GLY A 165 13.71 16.09 0.79
N LEU A 166 13.01 17.16 0.38
CA LEU A 166 13.52 18.08 -0.65
C LEU A 166 14.81 18.76 -0.21
N ARG A 167 14.88 19.26 1.03
CA ARG A 167 16.09 19.89 1.57
C ARG A 167 17.29 18.94 1.57
N LYS A 168 17.07 17.65 1.83
CA LYS A 168 18.12 16.62 1.81
C LYS A 168 18.57 16.34 0.38
N LEU A 169 17.66 16.18 -0.57
CA LEU A 169 17.99 15.94 -1.98
C LEU A 169 18.65 17.16 -2.64
N ASP A 170 18.22 18.38 -2.31
CA ASP A 170 18.81 19.62 -2.84
C ASP A 170 20.29 19.81 -2.43
N ARG A 171 20.78 19.08 -1.41
CA ARG A 171 22.22 19.06 -1.06
C ARG A 171 23.05 18.11 -1.91
N LEU A 172 22.40 17.18 -2.60
CA LEU A 172 23.05 16.18 -3.46
C LEU A 172 23.09 16.63 -4.92
N VAL A 173 22.30 17.66 -5.26
CA VAL A 173 22.15 18.20 -6.61
C VAL A 173 22.87 19.56 -6.68
N GLU A 174 23.59 19.81 -7.77
CA GLU A 174 24.18 21.13 -8.01
C GLU A 174 23.10 22.16 -8.34
N LYS A 175 23.31 23.41 -7.94
CA LYS A 175 22.47 24.53 -8.39
C LYS A 175 22.82 24.79 -9.86
N SER A 176 22.13 24.09 -10.75
CA SER A 176 22.39 24.18 -12.18
C SER A 176 22.26 25.62 -12.68
N THR A 177 23.22 26.04 -13.51
CA THR A 177 23.18 27.30 -14.26
C THR A 177 22.59 27.11 -15.66
N ALA A 178 22.42 25.85 -16.11
CA ALA A 178 21.90 25.51 -17.44
C ALA A 178 20.51 24.84 -17.33
N PRO A 179 19.50 25.31 -18.07
CA PRO A 179 18.16 24.73 -18.02
C PRO A 179 18.16 23.26 -18.49
N ASN A 180 17.33 22.43 -17.87
CA ASN A 180 17.12 21.02 -18.24
C ASN A 180 18.38 20.11 -18.18
N GLN A 181 19.42 20.51 -17.46
CA GLN A 181 20.59 19.67 -17.18
C GLN A 181 20.72 19.45 -15.67
N PRO A 182 20.01 18.46 -15.11
CA PRO A 182 20.18 18.14 -13.71
C PRO A 182 21.52 17.44 -13.52
N GLN A 183 22.33 17.96 -12.59
CA GLN A 183 23.68 17.47 -12.30
C GLN A 183 23.80 17.22 -10.80
N LEU A 184 24.45 16.12 -10.41
CA LEU A 184 24.78 15.88 -9.01
C LEU A 184 26.07 16.60 -8.64
N ILE A 185 26.30 16.77 -7.35
CA ILE A 185 27.61 17.24 -6.89
C ILE A 185 28.72 16.32 -7.42
N GLU A 186 29.86 16.88 -7.80
CA GLU A 186 30.99 16.17 -8.42
C GLU A 186 31.37 14.86 -7.72
N SER A 187 31.32 14.84 -6.38
CA SER A 187 31.64 13.65 -5.57
C SER A 187 30.69 12.47 -5.76
N LEU A 188 29.49 12.69 -6.30
CA LEU A 188 28.47 11.68 -6.58
C LEU A 188 28.35 11.34 -8.07
N GLU A 189 28.71 12.27 -8.95
CA GLU A 189 28.49 12.16 -10.39
C GLU A 189 29.14 10.89 -10.98
N PHE A 190 30.31 10.50 -10.49
CA PHE A 190 31.00 9.29 -10.95
C PHE A 190 30.81 8.06 -10.06
N LYS A 191 30.26 8.24 -8.85
CA LYS A 191 30.11 7.15 -7.86
C LYS A 191 28.75 6.46 -7.90
N LEU A 192 27.70 7.19 -8.30
CA LEU A 192 26.37 6.61 -8.41
C LEU A 192 26.15 5.95 -9.77
N SER A 193 25.57 4.75 -9.74
CA SER A 193 25.11 4.08 -10.95
C SER A 193 23.97 4.83 -11.63
N LEU A 194 23.75 4.57 -12.91
CA LEU A 194 22.66 5.20 -13.67
C LEU A 194 21.29 4.95 -13.00
N ARG A 195 21.05 3.74 -12.49
CA ARG A 195 19.82 3.38 -11.76
C ARG A 195 19.67 4.17 -10.45
N GLN A 196 20.76 4.38 -9.71
CA GLN A 196 20.74 5.18 -8.48
C GLN A 196 20.48 6.66 -8.76
N LYS A 197 21.08 7.22 -9.81
CA LYS A 197 20.81 8.59 -10.26
C LYS A 197 19.35 8.77 -10.64
N GLU A 198 18.82 7.84 -11.43
CA GLU A 198 17.41 7.84 -11.82
C GLU A 198 16.47 7.79 -10.62
N ALA A 199 16.73 6.91 -9.65
CA ALA A 199 15.93 6.80 -8.43
C ALA A 199 15.96 8.10 -7.60
N LEU A 200 17.14 8.72 -7.46
CA LEU A 200 17.32 9.98 -6.74
C LEU A 200 16.53 11.11 -7.39
N TYR A 201 16.68 11.30 -8.70
CA TYR A 201 15.93 12.34 -9.41
C TYR A 201 14.43 12.06 -9.44
N SER A 202 14.03 10.80 -9.59
CA SER A 202 12.62 10.40 -9.52
C SER A 202 12.01 10.74 -8.16
N ALA A 203 12.72 10.43 -7.07
CA ALA A 203 12.30 10.80 -5.71
C ALA A 203 12.15 12.33 -5.58
N ARG A 204 13.08 13.11 -6.14
CA ARG A 204 12.99 14.58 -6.15
C ARG A 204 11.76 15.07 -6.90
N VAL A 205 11.49 14.57 -8.12
CA VAL A 205 10.29 14.93 -8.89
C VAL A 205 9.02 14.62 -8.11
N LEU A 206 8.90 13.43 -7.53
CA LEU A 206 7.73 13.04 -6.75
C LEU A 206 7.51 13.97 -5.56
N LEU A 207 8.57 14.31 -4.81
CA LEU A 207 8.47 15.27 -3.72
C LEU A 207 8.09 16.68 -4.18
N LEU A 208 8.61 17.15 -5.33
CA LEU A 208 8.21 18.44 -5.92
C LEU A 208 6.72 18.46 -6.27
N LEU A 209 6.19 17.37 -6.85
CA LEU A 209 4.76 17.23 -7.11
C LEU A 209 3.92 17.26 -5.83
N HIS A 210 4.38 16.59 -4.77
CA HIS A 210 3.70 16.64 -3.46
C HIS A 210 3.82 18.00 -2.76
N ALA A 211 4.89 18.76 -3.02
CA ALA A 211 5.05 20.14 -2.57
C ALA A 211 4.32 21.17 -3.45
N ASN A 212 3.57 20.73 -4.46
CA ASN A 212 2.91 21.57 -5.45
C ASN A 212 3.85 22.54 -6.21
N LYS A 213 5.13 22.16 -6.36
CA LYS A 213 6.14 22.90 -7.13
C LYS A 213 6.21 22.36 -8.57
N ILE A 214 5.12 22.53 -9.31
CA ILE A 214 4.92 21.87 -10.61
C ILE A 214 5.92 22.35 -11.67
N ASP A 215 6.25 23.63 -11.72
CA ASP A 215 7.20 24.17 -12.70
C ASP A 215 8.59 23.53 -12.56
N GLN A 216 9.09 23.40 -11.32
CA GLN A 216 10.36 22.75 -11.01
C GLN A 216 10.33 21.25 -11.35
N ALA A 217 9.19 20.59 -11.12
CA ALA A 217 9.02 19.18 -11.48
C ALA A 217 9.04 19.01 -13.01
N HIS A 218 8.37 19.88 -13.75
CA HIS A 218 8.33 19.85 -15.22
C HIS A 218 9.72 20.08 -15.83
N GLU A 219 10.46 21.08 -15.34
CA GLU A 219 11.84 21.36 -15.78
C GLU A 219 12.76 20.15 -15.50
N LEU A 220 12.71 19.61 -14.29
CA LEU A 220 13.52 18.45 -13.93
C LEU A 220 13.23 17.25 -14.83
N VAL A 221 11.94 16.90 -15.00
CA VAL A 221 11.53 15.77 -15.86
C VAL A 221 11.97 15.97 -17.32
N SER A 222 11.93 17.19 -17.83
CA SER A 222 12.39 17.50 -19.19
C SER A 222 13.87 17.13 -19.39
N GLY A 223 14.72 17.37 -18.37
CA GLY A 223 16.10 16.90 -18.37
C GLY A 223 16.23 15.37 -18.29
N LEU A 224 15.42 14.72 -17.44
CA LEU A 224 15.47 13.26 -17.25
C LEU A 224 15.14 12.48 -18.53
N LEU A 225 14.22 12.97 -19.37
CA LEU A 225 13.88 12.34 -20.66
C LEU A 225 15.09 12.27 -21.61
N GLY A 226 15.97 13.27 -21.55
CA GLY A 226 17.20 13.28 -22.35
C GLY A 226 18.28 12.34 -21.81
N MET A 227 18.35 12.20 -20.48
CA MET A 227 19.36 11.42 -19.76
C MET A 227 19.06 9.92 -19.72
N PHE A 228 17.79 9.54 -19.55
CA PHE A 228 17.37 8.15 -19.34
C PHE A 228 16.42 7.69 -20.45
N ARG A 229 16.92 7.69 -21.70
CA ARG A 229 16.11 7.46 -22.90
C ARG A 229 15.44 6.07 -22.97
N ASP A 230 16.13 5.06 -22.44
CA ASP A 230 15.66 3.67 -22.47
C ASP A 230 14.77 3.31 -21.26
N SER A 231 14.58 4.26 -20.35
CA SER A 231 13.79 4.06 -19.13
C SER A 231 12.38 4.61 -19.26
N ILE A 232 11.44 3.86 -18.70
CA ILE A 232 10.04 4.25 -18.61
C ILE A 232 9.76 5.28 -17.52
N PHE A 233 10.62 5.36 -16.49
CA PHE A 233 10.36 6.20 -15.31
C PHE A 233 10.22 7.70 -15.63
N PRO A 234 11.11 8.34 -16.42
CA PRO A 234 10.94 9.74 -16.79
C PRO A 234 9.61 10.01 -17.51
N VAL A 235 9.15 9.06 -18.34
CA VAL A 235 7.88 9.17 -19.07
C VAL A 235 6.69 9.08 -18.12
N LEU A 236 6.73 8.15 -17.15
CA LEU A 236 5.72 8.06 -16.09
C LEU A 236 5.66 9.33 -15.25
N LEU A 237 6.83 9.91 -14.93
CA LEU A 237 6.92 11.18 -14.20
C LEU A 237 6.37 12.35 -15.02
N GLN A 238 6.63 12.38 -16.33
CA GLN A 238 6.06 13.39 -17.25
C GLN A 238 4.54 13.29 -17.29
N ALA A 239 3.99 12.08 -17.41
CA ALA A 239 2.56 11.86 -17.35
C ALA A 239 1.98 12.31 -15.99
N ALA A 240 2.66 12.00 -14.88
CA ALA A 240 2.25 12.43 -13.54
C ALA A 240 2.24 13.97 -13.40
N VAL A 241 3.23 14.67 -13.96
CA VAL A 241 3.25 16.15 -14.03
C VAL A 241 2.02 16.65 -14.79
N HIS A 242 1.76 16.13 -15.99
CA HIS A 242 0.60 16.56 -16.80
C HIS A 242 -0.75 16.28 -16.12
N VAL A 243 -0.90 15.15 -15.44
CA VAL A 243 -2.10 14.85 -14.64
C VAL A 243 -2.26 15.87 -13.51
N ARG A 244 -1.18 16.24 -12.82
CA ARG A 244 -1.19 17.28 -11.77
C ARG A 244 -1.54 18.66 -12.31
N GLU A 245 -1.13 18.96 -13.54
CA GLU A 245 -1.53 20.18 -14.26
C GLU A 245 -2.96 20.13 -14.82
N LYS A 246 -3.71 19.04 -14.61
CA LYS A 246 -5.03 18.78 -15.21
C LYS A 246 -5.02 18.68 -16.73
N LYS A 247 -3.87 18.39 -17.35
CA LYS A 247 -3.67 18.17 -18.79
C LYS A 247 -3.70 16.67 -19.11
N VAL A 248 -4.82 16.01 -18.83
CA VAL A 248 -4.96 14.54 -18.94
C VAL A 248 -4.65 14.05 -20.36
N GLN A 249 -5.16 14.73 -21.39
CA GLN A 249 -4.98 14.30 -22.79
C GLN A 249 -3.50 14.25 -23.19
N LYS A 250 -2.69 15.19 -22.68
CA LYS A 250 -1.23 15.19 -22.92
C LYS A 250 -0.55 14.02 -22.21
N ALA A 251 -0.99 13.67 -21.00
CA ALA A 251 -0.47 12.51 -20.29
C ALA A 251 -0.76 11.21 -21.06
N GLU A 252 -1.99 11.06 -21.56
CA GLU A 252 -2.39 9.91 -22.38
C GLU A 252 -1.58 9.82 -23.67
N GLU A 253 -1.42 10.94 -24.38
CA GLU A 253 -0.64 11.05 -25.62
C GLU A 253 0.84 10.67 -25.43
N VAL A 254 1.47 11.15 -24.36
CA VAL A 254 2.86 10.82 -24.01
C VAL A 254 3.02 9.33 -23.75
N LEU A 255 2.12 8.72 -22.97
CA LEU A 255 2.17 7.30 -22.64
C LEU A 255 1.90 6.40 -23.86
N SER A 256 0.91 6.75 -24.69
CA SER A 256 0.60 6.01 -25.92
C SER A 256 1.77 6.03 -26.90
N ARG A 257 2.35 7.22 -27.14
CA ARG A 257 3.52 7.37 -28.02
C ARG A 257 4.72 6.56 -27.54
N TYR A 258 4.97 6.51 -26.23
CA TYR A 258 6.05 5.70 -25.69
C TYR A 258 5.77 4.21 -25.90
N ALA A 259 4.56 3.75 -25.61
CA ALA A 259 4.16 2.36 -25.79
C ALA A 259 4.27 1.90 -27.26
N GLU A 260 3.95 2.76 -28.22
CA GLU A 260 4.09 2.49 -29.66
C GLU A 260 5.55 2.43 -30.12
N LYS A 261 6.41 3.31 -29.57
CA LYS A 261 7.83 3.36 -29.93
C LYS A 261 8.66 2.25 -29.28
N HIS A 262 8.23 1.76 -28.12
CA HIS A 262 8.95 0.75 -27.33
C HIS A 262 8.03 -0.43 -26.94
N PRO A 263 7.57 -1.25 -27.91
CA PRO A 263 6.64 -2.34 -27.63
C PRO A 263 7.13 -3.29 -26.52
N GLU A 264 8.43 -3.60 -26.49
CA GLU A 264 9.09 -4.47 -25.52
C GLU A 264 9.13 -3.90 -24.09
N ASN A 265 9.06 -2.57 -23.94
CA ASN A 265 9.08 -1.88 -22.65
C ASN A 265 7.78 -1.08 -22.40
N SER A 266 6.68 -1.45 -23.07
CA SER A 266 5.43 -0.69 -23.07
C SER A 266 4.51 -0.99 -21.87
N LYS A 267 4.71 -2.13 -21.19
CA LYS A 267 3.82 -2.65 -20.15
C LYS A 267 3.49 -1.62 -19.05
N GLY A 268 4.51 -0.97 -18.49
CA GLY A 268 4.29 0.02 -17.43
C GLY A 268 3.56 1.27 -17.93
N ALA A 269 3.78 1.69 -19.19
CA ALA A 269 3.12 2.84 -19.79
C ALA A 269 1.65 2.53 -20.09
N LEU A 270 1.35 1.32 -20.59
CA LEU A 270 -0.02 0.86 -20.83
C LEU A 270 -0.82 0.73 -19.52
N LEU A 271 -0.20 0.24 -18.44
CA LEU A 271 -0.84 0.20 -17.12
C LEU A 271 -1.13 1.60 -16.58
N ALA A 272 -0.17 2.52 -16.68
CA ALA A 272 -0.37 3.91 -16.27
C ALA A 272 -1.45 4.61 -17.11
N LEU A 273 -1.44 4.38 -18.42
CA LEU A 273 -2.43 4.90 -19.36
C LEU A 273 -3.83 4.39 -18.99
N ALA A 274 -3.97 3.08 -18.76
CA ALA A 274 -5.23 2.49 -18.34
C ALA A 274 -5.75 3.08 -17.03
N GLN A 275 -4.87 3.26 -16.04
CA GLN A 275 -5.24 3.84 -14.76
C GLN A 275 -5.69 5.31 -14.87
N ILE A 276 -4.98 6.12 -15.67
CA ILE A 276 -5.32 7.53 -15.90
C ILE A 276 -6.65 7.63 -16.66
N ALA A 277 -6.82 6.86 -17.73
CA ALA A 277 -8.03 6.83 -18.54
C ALA A 277 -9.25 6.37 -17.73
N ALA A 278 -9.11 5.32 -16.91
CA ALA A 278 -10.19 4.85 -16.04
C ALA A 278 -10.62 5.91 -15.01
N ASN A 279 -9.65 6.61 -14.40
CA ASN A 279 -9.92 7.68 -13.43
C ASN A 279 -10.59 8.92 -14.05
N THR A 280 -10.50 9.06 -15.37
CA THR A 280 -11.04 10.21 -16.13
C THR A 280 -12.26 9.82 -16.97
N ASN A 281 -12.80 8.62 -16.74
CA ASN A 281 -13.96 8.03 -17.44
C ASN A 281 -13.74 7.79 -18.95
N HIS A 282 -12.50 7.78 -19.42
CA HIS A 282 -12.15 7.33 -20.78
C HIS A 282 -12.07 5.79 -20.83
N PHE A 283 -13.18 5.11 -20.52
CA PHE A 283 -13.21 3.66 -20.31
C PHE A 283 -12.74 2.84 -21.54
N GLN A 284 -12.97 3.34 -22.75
CA GLN A 284 -12.52 2.69 -23.98
C GLN A 284 -11.00 2.67 -24.08
N ILE A 285 -10.34 3.80 -23.84
CA ILE A 285 -8.86 3.90 -23.81
C ILE A 285 -8.30 2.98 -22.72
N ALA A 286 -8.95 2.93 -21.56
CA ALA A 286 -8.53 2.06 -20.47
C ALA A 286 -8.59 0.57 -20.85
N ALA A 287 -9.71 0.12 -21.44
CA ALA A 287 -9.89 -1.25 -21.87
C ALA A 287 -8.90 -1.63 -22.98
N ASP A 288 -8.74 -0.77 -23.99
CA ASP A 288 -7.83 -1.00 -25.10
C ASP A 288 -6.38 -1.09 -24.62
N SER A 289 -5.98 -0.21 -23.69
CA SER A 289 -4.62 -0.21 -23.13
C SER A 289 -4.31 -1.49 -22.34
N LEU A 290 -5.27 -1.98 -21.54
CA LEU A 290 -5.11 -3.25 -20.81
C LEU A 290 -5.07 -4.45 -21.76
N SER A 291 -5.88 -4.45 -22.82
CA SER A 291 -5.93 -5.54 -23.80
C SER A 291 -4.63 -5.73 -24.58
N LYS A 292 -3.82 -4.67 -24.69
CA LYS A 292 -2.51 -4.68 -25.36
C LYS A 292 -1.39 -5.33 -24.53
N ILE A 293 -1.66 -5.75 -23.29
CA ILE A 293 -0.65 -6.35 -22.41
C ILE A 293 -0.80 -7.88 -22.39
N PRO A 294 -0.01 -8.64 -23.17
CA PRO A 294 -0.23 -10.07 -23.37
C PRO A 294 -0.04 -10.90 -22.09
N ASP A 295 0.99 -10.62 -21.29
CA ASP A 295 1.35 -11.44 -20.12
C ASP A 295 0.26 -11.52 -19.04
N ILE A 296 -0.61 -10.51 -18.98
CA ILE A 296 -1.63 -10.39 -17.92
C ILE A 296 -3.05 -10.51 -18.46
N GLN A 297 -3.22 -10.67 -19.78
CA GLN A 297 -4.51 -10.53 -20.47
C GLN A 297 -5.60 -11.43 -19.86
N HIS A 298 -5.25 -12.67 -19.51
CA HIS A 298 -6.17 -13.68 -18.99
C HIS A 298 -6.11 -13.84 -17.46
N MET A 299 -5.35 -12.99 -16.76
CA MET A 299 -5.27 -13.05 -15.31
C MET A 299 -6.58 -12.55 -14.67
N PRO A 300 -7.04 -13.13 -13.55
CA PRO A 300 -8.34 -12.80 -12.95
C PRO A 300 -8.59 -11.31 -12.74
N ALA A 301 -7.59 -10.58 -12.22
CA ALA A 301 -7.71 -9.13 -11.99
C ALA A 301 -7.90 -8.34 -13.29
N THR A 302 -7.16 -8.69 -14.34
CA THR A 302 -7.25 -8.01 -15.65
C THR A 302 -8.60 -8.27 -16.29
N VAL A 303 -9.04 -9.54 -16.32
CA VAL A 303 -10.33 -9.93 -16.90
C VAL A 303 -11.48 -9.24 -16.17
N ALA A 304 -11.48 -9.28 -14.83
CA ALA A 304 -12.50 -8.60 -14.03
C ALA A 304 -12.54 -7.08 -14.31
N THR A 305 -11.37 -6.45 -14.42
CA THR A 305 -11.28 -5.02 -14.73
C THR A 305 -11.79 -4.72 -16.14
N LEU A 306 -11.44 -5.53 -17.13
CA LEU A 306 -11.91 -5.38 -18.51
C LEU A 306 -13.43 -5.55 -18.63
N VAL A 307 -14.00 -6.57 -17.97
CA VAL A 307 -15.45 -6.79 -17.91
C VAL A 307 -16.14 -5.57 -17.30
N ALA A 308 -15.67 -5.09 -16.15
CA ALA A 308 -16.23 -3.91 -15.51
C ALA A 308 -16.14 -2.65 -16.39
N LEU A 309 -15.02 -2.44 -17.10
CA LEU A 309 -14.87 -1.32 -18.05
C LEU A 309 -15.84 -1.46 -19.23
N LYS A 310 -16.06 -2.67 -19.74
CA LYS A 310 -16.99 -2.96 -20.84
C LYS A 310 -18.46 -2.79 -20.43
N GLU A 311 -18.83 -3.17 -19.22
CA GLU A 311 -20.15 -2.85 -18.65
C GLU A 311 -20.37 -1.34 -18.53
N ARG A 312 -19.35 -0.57 -18.12
CA ARG A 312 -19.40 0.90 -18.07
C ARG A 312 -19.54 1.54 -19.45
N LEU A 313 -19.06 0.88 -20.50
CA LEU A 313 -19.23 1.27 -21.90
C LEU A 313 -20.58 0.82 -22.48
N ASN A 314 -21.42 0.15 -21.69
CA ASN A 314 -22.66 -0.46 -22.15
C ASN A 314 -22.43 -1.48 -23.30
N ASP A 315 -21.31 -2.21 -23.24
CA ASP A 315 -20.89 -3.23 -24.20
C ASP A 315 -20.89 -4.64 -23.53
N PRO A 316 -22.08 -5.22 -23.26
CA PRO A 316 -22.18 -6.55 -22.63
C PRO A 316 -21.67 -7.67 -23.54
N ASN A 317 -21.69 -7.46 -24.86
CA ASN A 317 -21.12 -8.39 -25.83
C ASN A 317 -19.60 -8.47 -25.71
N GLY A 318 -18.93 -7.31 -25.66
CA GLY A 318 -17.49 -7.24 -25.43
C GLY A 318 -17.09 -7.82 -24.08
N ALA A 319 -17.84 -7.54 -23.02
CA ALA A 319 -17.62 -8.12 -21.70
C ALA A 319 -17.73 -9.67 -21.71
N SER A 320 -18.78 -10.22 -22.34
CA SER A 320 -18.90 -11.68 -22.53
C SER A 320 -17.72 -12.25 -23.31
N SER A 321 -17.32 -11.60 -24.41
CA SER A 321 -16.20 -12.05 -25.24
C SER A 321 -14.89 -12.11 -24.46
N VAL A 322 -14.64 -11.15 -23.57
CA VAL A 322 -13.46 -11.16 -22.68
C VAL A 322 -13.49 -12.40 -21.77
N LEU A 323 -14.64 -12.70 -21.14
CA LEU A 323 -14.81 -13.90 -20.30
C LEU A 323 -14.64 -15.20 -21.09
N ASP A 324 -15.26 -15.30 -22.26
CA ASP A 324 -15.17 -16.46 -23.14
C ASP A 324 -13.71 -16.69 -23.61
N SER A 325 -12.97 -15.60 -23.91
CA SER A 325 -11.55 -15.68 -24.26
C SER A 325 -10.69 -16.20 -23.10
N ALA A 326 -10.98 -15.76 -21.87
CA ALA A 326 -10.29 -16.23 -20.67
C ALA A 326 -10.58 -17.72 -20.42
N ILE A 327 -11.83 -18.16 -20.52
CA ILE A 327 -12.21 -19.58 -20.40
C ILE A 327 -11.43 -20.42 -21.41
N LYS A 328 -11.37 -19.99 -22.67
CA LYS A 328 -10.62 -20.71 -23.73
C LYS A 328 -9.13 -20.81 -23.40
N TRP A 329 -8.52 -19.76 -22.86
CA TRP A 329 -7.11 -19.77 -22.47
C TRP A 329 -6.86 -20.73 -21.29
N TRP A 330 -7.65 -20.61 -20.21
CA TRP A 330 -7.50 -21.43 -19.00
C TRP A 330 -7.82 -22.91 -19.21
N LYS A 331 -8.66 -23.24 -20.21
CA LYS A 331 -8.92 -24.63 -20.62
C LYS A 331 -7.68 -25.33 -21.17
N ASN A 332 -6.79 -24.57 -21.81
CA ASN A 332 -5.55 -25.10 -22.39
C ASN A 332 -4.32 -24.86 -21.50
N ALA A 333 -4.45 -24.05 -20.45
CA ALA A 333 -3.35 -23.72 -19.55
C ALA A 333 -3.00 -24.92 -18.66
N MET A 334 -1.77 -25.44 -18.81
CA MET A 334 -1.21 -26.50 -17.97
C MET A 334 -0.62 -25.90 -16.69
N THR A 335 -1.46 -25.37 -15.81
CA THR A 335 -1.07 -24.74 -14.54
C THR A 335 -1.67 -25.48 -13.35
N GLU A 336 -0.88 -25.69 -12.28
CA GLU A 336 -1.36 -26.32 -11.03
C GLU A 336 -2.52 -25.54 -10.38
N ASP A 337 -2.49 -24.20 -10.45
CA ASP A 337 -3.56 -23.32 -9.95
C ASP A 337 -4.51 -22.87 -11.08
N ASN A 338 -5.15 -23.83 -11.75
CA ASN A 338 -6.06 -23.54 -12.85
C ASN A 338 -7.34 -22.83 -12.36
N LYS A 339 -7.61 -21.63 -12.90
CA LYS A 339 -8.77 -20.80 -12.54
C LYS A 339 -10.00 -21.02 -13.43
N LEU A 340 -10.00 -22.01 -14.32
CA LEU A 340 -11.08 -22.27 -15.28
C LEU A 340 -12.47 -22.30 -14.64
N GLY A 341 -12.64 -23.07 -13.55
CA GLY A 341 -13.94 -23.19 -12.89
C GLY A 341 -14.47 -21.87 -12.31
N VAL A 342 -13.56 -20.98 -11.88
CA VAL A 342 -13.93 -19.64 -11.43
C VAL A 342 -14.42 -18.81 -12.62
N PHE A 343 -13.68 -18.77 -13.72
CA PHE A 343 -14.08 -18.03 -14.91
C PHE A 343 -15.40 -18.53 -15.51
N MET A 344 -15.61 -19.84 -15.58
CA MET A 344 -16.87 -20.41 -16.08
C MET A 344 -18.05 -20.01 -15.21
N ARG A 345 -17.89 -20.02 -13.89
CA ARG A 345 -18.93 -19.58 -12.95
C ARG A 345 -19.23 -18.09 -13.12
N GLU A 346 -18.20 -17.24 -13.13
CA GLU A 346 -18.38 -15.80 -13.30
C GLU A 346 -18.98 -15.44 -14.67
N ALA A 347 -18.59 -16.16 -15.73
CA ALA A 347 -19.18 -15.98 -17.05
C ALA A 347 -20.65 -16.39 -17.09
N ALA A 348 -21.02 -17.50 -16.44
CA ALA A 348 -22.42 -17.91 -16.35
C ALA A 348 -23.25 -16.90 -15.54
N THR A 349 -22.75 -16.44 -14.39
CA THR A 349 -23.39 -15.37 -13.59
C THR A 349 -23.56 -14.09 -14.40
N PHE A 350 -22.50 -13.67 -15.12
CA PHE A 350 -22.55 -12.50 -15.98
C PHE A 350 -23.64 -12.64 -17.05
N LYS A 351 -23.71 -13.79 -17.72
CA LYS A 351 -24.70 -14.08 -18.75
C LYS A 351 -26.13 -14.09 -18.20
N LEU A 352 -26.35 -14.65 -17.00
CA LEU A 352 -27.66 -14.60 -16.31
C LEU A 352 -28.13 -13.18 -16.01
N ASN A 353 -27.22 -12.33 -15.53
CA ASN A 353 -27.52 -10.93 -15.23
C ASN A 353 -27.89 -10.12 -16.48
N HIS A 354 -27.44 -10.56 -17.65
CA HIS A 354 -27.72 -9.95 -18.95
C HIS A 354 -28.79 -10.70 -19.76
N GLY A 355 -29.55 -11.62 -19.14
CA GLY A 355 -30.69 -12.31 -19.75
C GLY A 355 -30.32 -13.41 -20.75
N ARG A 356 -29.07 -13.90 -20.75
CA ARG A 356 -28.60 -14.99 -21.62
C ARG A 356 -28.66 -16.33 -20.88
N ASP A 357 -29.87 -16.73 -20.53
CA ASP A 357 -30.11 -17.87 -19.65
C ASP A 357 -29.64 -19.21 -20.27
N GLU A 358 -29.82 -19.38 -21.59
CA GLU A 358 -29.40 -20.60 -22.31
C GLU A 358 -27.87 -20.78 -22.32
N GLU A 359 -27.12 -19.73 -22.64
CA GLU A 359 -25.65 -19.77 -22.65
C GLU A 359 -25.09 -19.99 -21.24
N ALA A 360 -25.70 -19.40 -20.22
CA ALA A 360 -25.32 -19.63 -18.83
C ALA A 360 -25.57 -21.08 -18.41
N CYS A 361 -26.70 -21.66 -18.83
CA CYS A 361 -27.02 -23.06 -18.58
C CYS A 361 -25.97 -23.99 -19.19
N GLN A 362 -25.58 -23.77 -20.45
CA GLN A 362 -24.53 -24.55 -21.12
C GLN A 362 -23.18 -24.49 -20.40
N LEU A 363 -22.79 -23.31 -19.90
CA LEU A 363 -21.55 -23.16 -19.11
C LEU A 363 -21.61 -23.94 -17.80
N TYR A 364 -22.74 -23.92 -17.09
CA TYR A 364 -22.90 -24.73 -15.87
C TYR A 364 -22.92 -26.23 -16.17
N GLU A 365 -23.50 -26.67 -17.29
CA GLU A 365 -23.44 -28.08 -17.70
C GLU A 365 -22.00 -28.54 -17.95
N GLU A 366 -21.19 -27.74 -18.64
CA GLU A 366 -19.77 -28.04 -18.86
C GLU A 366 -18.98 -28.01 -17.53
N LEU A 367 -19.32 -27.07 -16.63
CA LEU A 367 -18.68 -26.96 -15.32
C LEU A 367 -19.00 -28.17 -14.42
N VAL A 368 -20.22 -28.68 -14.45
CA VAL A 368 -20.61 -29.90 -13.71
C VAL A 368 -19.90 -31.12 -14.27
N LYS A 369 -19.80 -31.25 -15.61
CA LYS A 369 -19.10 -32.36 -16.27
C LYS A 369 -17.60 -32.41 -15.92
N SER A 370 -16.96 -31.24 -15.80
CA SER A 370 -15.52 -31.14 -15.56
C SER A 370 -15.13 -31.18 -14.07
N SER A 371 -15.90 -30.50 -13.20
CA SER A 371 -15.52 -30.32 -11.78
C SER A 371 -16.30 -31.20 -10.80
N GLY A 372 -17.49 -31.68 -11.17
CA GLY A 372 -18.40 -32.39 -10.25
C GLY A 372 -18.81 -31.58 -9.01
N SER A 373 -18.62 -30.25 -9.01
CA SER A 373 -18.89 -29.39 -7.86
C SER A 373 -20.40 -29.28 -7.56
N THR A 374 -20.75 -29.35 -6.28
CA THR A 374 -22.13 -29.14 -5.81
C THR A 374 -22.63 -27.72 -6.07
N GLU A 375 -21.74 -26.73 -6.06
CA GLU A 375 -22.07 -25.33 -6.39
C GLU A 375 -22.41 -25.18 -7.87
N ALA A 376 -21.66 -25.84 -8.74
CA ALA A 376 -21.92 -25.84 -10.18
C ALA A 376 -23.26 -26.52 -10.50
N LEU A 377 -23.59 -27.60 -9.77
CA LEU A 377 -24.88 -28.29 -9.91
C LEU A 377 -26.04 -27.43 -9.42
N ALA A 378 -25.87 -26.70 -8.32
CA ALA A 378 -26.87 -25.73 -7.86
C ALA A 378 -27.08 -24.59 -8.87
N GLY A 379 -25.99 -24.06 -9.43
CA GLY A 379 -26.04 -23.10 -10.54
C GLY A 379 -26.80 -23.65 -11.74
N LEU A 380 -26.50 -24.89 -12.16
CA LEU A 380 -27.17 -25.57 -13.26
C LEU A 380 -28.69 -25.73 -13.03
N VAL A 381 -29.10 -26.11 -11.82
CA VAL A 381 -30.52 -26.21 -11.47
C VAL A 381 -31.19 -24.84 -11.57
N ALA A 382 -30.56 -23.81 -11.01
CA ALA A 382 -31.09 -22.44 -11.03
C ALA A 382 -31.21 -21.89 -12.46
N THR A 383 -30.23 -22.14 -13.33
CA THR A 383 -30.30 -21.71 -14.74
C THR A 383 -31.28 -22.53 -15.54
N SER A 384 -31.30 -23.86 -15.35
CA SER A 384 -32.23 -24.75 -16.03
C SER A 384 -33.67 -24.41 -15.68
N ALA A 385 -33.98 -24.02 -14.43
CA ALA A 385 -35.33 -23.64 -14.03
C ALA A 385 -35.88 -22.44 -14.83
N ARG A 386 -35.01 -21.60 -15.42
CA ARG A 386 -35.40 -20.46 -16.26
C ARG A 386 -35.62 -20.86 -17.72
N THR A 387 -35.02 -21.96 -18.19
CA THR A 387 -35.05 -22.40 -19.60
C THR A 387 -35.92 -23.65 -19.82
N ASP A 388 -35.84 -24.63 -18.92
CA ASP A 388 -36.43 -25.98 -19.01
C ASP A 388 -36.62 -26.59 -17.61
N LEU A 389 -37.88 -26.58 -17.14
CA LEU A 389 -38.26 -27.06 -15.81
C LEU A 389 -38.00 -28.57 -15.64
N GLU A 390 -38.24 -29.38 -16.67
CA GLU A 390 -38.07 -30.84 -16.57
C GLU A 390 -36.59 -31.20 -16.39
N LYS A 391 -35.69 -30.51 -17.11
CA LYS A 391 -34.24 -30.66 -16.90
C LYS A 391 -33.82 -30.20 -15.51
N ALA A 392 -34.39 -29.11 -15.01
CA ALA A 392 -34.10 -28.61 -13.67
C ALA A 392 -34.43 -29.65 -12.59
N GLU A 393 -35.61 -30.27 -12.66
CA GLU A 393 -36.03 -31.34 -11.73
C GLU A 393 -35.12 -32.58 -11.82
N GLN A 394 -34.63 -32.93 -13.01
CA GLN A 394 -33.68 -34.03 -13.19
C GLN A 394 -32.32 -33.72 -12.56
N TYR A 395 -31.84 -32.49 -12.67
CA TYR A 395 -30.59 -32.05 -12.03
C TYR A 395 -30.75 -31.89 -10.51
N GLU A 396 -31.92 -31.45 -10.04
CA GLU A 396 -32.24 -31.33 -8.62
C GLU A 396 -32.10 -32.67 -7.89
N LYS A 397 -32.58 -33.76 -8.49
CA LYS A 397 -32.46 -35.12 -7.92
C LYS A 397 -31.01 -35.56 -7.68
N LYS A 398 -30.03 -34.93 -8.33
CA LYS A 398 -28.59 -35.20 -8.15
C LYS A 398 -27.97 -34.40 -6.99
N LEU A 399 -28.68 -33.39 -6.45
CA LEU A 399 -28.23 -32.65 -5.28
C LEU A 399 -28.31 -33.52 -4.03
N LYS A 400 -27.27 -33.46 -3.20
CA LYS A 400 -27.24 -34.20 -1.94
C LYS A 400 -28.22 -33.55 -0.94
N PRO A 401 -29.07 -34.33 -0.25
CA PRO A 401 -29.90 -33.80 0.81
C PRO A 401 -29.03 -33.15 1.90
N LEU A 402 -29.37 -31.94 2.31
CA LEU A 402 -28.64 -31.25 3.37
C LEU A 402 -28.92 -31.93 4.73
N PRO A 403 -27.89 -32.45 5.43
CA PRO A 403 -28.10 -33.08 6.73
C PRO A 403 -28.53 -32.03 7.77
N GLY A 404 -29.61 -32.32 8.51
CA GLY A 404 -30.10 -31.47 9.61
C GLY A 404 -31.31 -30.58 9.31
N LEU A 405 -31.83 -30.57 8.07
CA LEU A 405 -33.01 -29.78 7.68
C LEU A 405 -34.37 -30.49 7.83
N LYS A 406 -34.44 -31.58 8.60
CA LYS A 406 -35.71 -32.26 8.89
C LYS A 406 -36.54 -31.43 9.87
N GLY A 407 -37.65 -30.85 9.40
CA GLY A 407 -38.60 -30.09 10.22
C GLY A 407 -38.69 -28.60 9.89
N ILE A 408 -37.98 -28.11 8.88
CA ILE A 408 -38.13 -26.74 8.38
C ILE A 408 -39.26 -26.72 7.33
N ASN A 409 -40.37 -26.07 7.67
CA ASN A 409 -41.50 -25.87 6.77
C ASN A 409 -41.23 -24.64 5.89
N ALA A 410 -40.89 -24.86 4.62
CA ALA A 410 -40.61 -23.80 3.64
C ALA A 410 -41.80 -22.85 3.44
N GLU A 411 -43.04 -23.37 3.36
CA GLU A 411 -44.25 -22.54 3.22
C GLU A 411 -44.48 -21.63 4.43
N SER A 412 -44.12 -22.09 5.63
CA SER A 412 -44.20 -21.27 6.85
C SER A 412 -43.17 -20.14 6.82
N LEU A 413 -41.96 -20.41 6.31
CA LEU A 413 -40.90 -19.42 6.17
C LEU A 413 -41.22 -18.37 5.11
N GLU A 414 -41.82 -18.75 3.97
CA GLU A 414 -42.25 -17.82 2.91
C GLU A 414 -43.37 -16.87 3.37
N LYS A 415 -44.24 -17.35 4.26
CA LYS A 415 -45.28 -16.53 4.92
C LYS A 415 -44.73 -15.64 6.03
N THR A 416 -43.51 -15.90 6.52
CA THR A 416 -42.86 -15.07 7.51
C THR A 416 -42.22 -13.90 6.79
N SER A 417 -42.67 -12.66 7.07
CA SER A 417 -42.00 -11.47 6.54
C SER A 417 -40.51 -11.56 6.88
N GLY A 418 -39.65 -11.59 5.86
CA GLY A 418 -38.22 -11.91 5.96
C GLY A 418 -37.52 -11.23 7.14
N ALA A 419 -36.48 -11.89 7.65
CA ALA A 419 -35.75 -11.58 8.88
C ALA A 419 -35.84 -10.11 9.33
N ARG A 420 -36.81 -9.80 10.20
CA ARG A 420 -36.65 -8.67 11.11
C ARG A 420 -35.46 -9.01 12.00
N HIS A 421 -34.57 -8.06 12.22
CA HIS A 421 -33.46 -8.19 13.17
C HIS A 421 -34.08 -8.42 14.56
N VAL A 422 -34.19 -9.68 14.99
CA VAL A 422 -34.83 -10.01 16.27
C VAL A 422 -33.77 -9.98 17.36
N ASP A 423 -33.53 -8.79 17.93
CA ASP A 423 -33.04 -8.69 19.30
C ASP A 423 -34.19 -9.07 20.24
N GLN A 424 -34.46 -10.38 20.37
CA GLN A 424 -35.09 -11.04 21.54
C GLN A 424 -35.55 -12.45 21.18
N ALA A 425 -35.02 -13.43 21.90
CA ALA A 425 -35.40 -14.83 21.80
C ALA A 425 -36.88 -15.05 22.14
N MET A 426 -37.70 -15.35 21.13
CA MET A 426 -39.04 -15.91 21.34
C MET A 426 -38.93 -17.44 21.44
N LYS A 427 -39.43 -17.95 22.57
CA LYS A 427 -39.68 -19.38 22.83
C LYS A 427 -40.75 -19.88 21.87
N VAL A 428 -40.45 -20.96 21.17
CA VAL A 428 -41.43 -21.78 20.45
C VAL A 428 -42.08 -22.74 21.43
N GLU A 429 -43.41 -22.72 21.52
CA GLU A 429 -44.20 -23.77 22.18
C GLU A 429 -44.37 -24.96 21.24
N VAL A 430 -44.04 -26.16 21.72
CA VAL A 430 -44.33 -27.44 21.05
C VAL A 430 -45.18 -28.28 22.02
N PRO A 431 -46.27 -28.94 21.56
CA PRO A 431 -47.14 -29.75 22.41
C PRO A 431 -46.46 -31.01 22.96
N GLU A 432 -46.86 -31.42 24.16
CA GLU A 432 -46.35 -32.56 24.93
C GLU A 432 -46.54 -33.92 24.23
N GLU A 433 -45.54 -34.79 24.31
CA GLU A 433 -45.60 -35.99 25.16
C GLU A 433 -44.24 -36.71 25.29
N VAL A 434 -44.16 -37.57 26.31
CA VAL A 434 -43.04 -38.45 26.75
C VAL A 434 -42.09 -37.85 27.80
N LYS A 435 -42.51 -38.14 29.04
CA LYS A 435 -41.80 -37.98 30.32
C LYS A 435 -40.36 -38.53 30.29
N LYS A 436 -39.39 -37.64 30.50
CA LYS A 436 -38.14 -37.97 31.20
C LYS A 436 -37.90 -36.94 32.30
N GLN A 437 -37.90 -37.42 33.54
CA GLN A 437 -37.66 -36.66 34.76
C GLN A 437 -36.29 -35.96 34.68
N LYS A 438 -36.29 -34.62 34.69
CA LYS A 438 -35.10 -33.81 34.94
C LYS A 438 -35.26 -33.06 36.25
N ALA A 439 -34.28 -33.25 37.14
CA ALA A 439 -34.22 -32.77 38.50
C ALA A 439 -34.55 -31.27 38.63
N LYS A 440 -35.44 -30.92 39.57
CA LYS A 440 -35.78 -29.53 39.93
C LYS A 440 -34.55 -28.84 40.51
N LYS A 441 -33.91 -27.95 39.74
CA LYS A 441 -32.94 -26.98 40.27
C LYS A 441 -33.69 -26.07 41.26
N ARG A 442 -33.31 -26.10 42.55
CA ARG A 442 -33.85 -25.22 43.61
C ARG A 442 -33.70 -23.75 43.17
N LYS A 443 -34.81 -23.03 42.99
CA LYS A 443 -34.79 -21.58 42.79
C LYS A 443 -34.19 -20.94 44.05
N ARG A 444 -33.09 -20.19 43.90
CA ARG A 444 -32.47 -19.44 45.00
C ARG A 444 -33.45 -18.36 45.49
N LYS A 445 -33.50 -18.12 46.80
CA LYS A 445 -34.34 -17.07 47.40
C LYS A 445 -33.96 -15.69 46.81
N PRO A 446 -34.92 -14.80 46.50
CA PRO A 446 -34.63 -13.47 45.98
C PRO A 446 -33.83 -12.65 47.00
N LYS A 447 -32.87 -11.88 46.51
CA LYS A 447 -31.97 -11.06 47.34
C LYS A 447 -32.55 -9.65 47.44
N TYR A 448 -33.00 -9.24 48.63
CA TYR A 448 -33.55 -7.91 48.86
C TYR A 448 -32.45 -6.84 48.92
N PRO A 449 -32.76 -5.57 48.62
CA PRO A 449 -31.84 -4.45 48.78
C PRO A 449 -31.31 -4.36 50.22
N LYS A 450 -30.05 -3.93 50.37
CA LYS A 450 -29.40 -3.75 51.67
C LYS A 450 -30.25 -2.75 52.49
N SER A 451 -30.73 -3.18 53.66
CA SER A 451 -31.66 -2.50 54.60
C SER A 451 -33.19 -2.70 54.43
N PHE A 452 -33.66 -3.69 53.66
CA PHE A 452 -35.08 -4.06 53.64
C PHE A 452 -35.35 -5.31 54.50
N ASP A 453 -36.14 -5.15 55.57
CA ASP A 453 -36.61 -6.25 56.42
C ASP A 453 -38.03 -6.69 56.00
N PRO A 454 -38.24 -7.94 55.53
CA PRO A 454 -39.53 -8.40 55.02
C PRO A 454 -40.66 -8.47 56.06
N ALA A 455 -40.36 -8.53 57.36
CA ALA A 455 -41.36 -8.68 58.41
C ALA A 455 -41.94 -7.33 58.90
N ASN A 456 -41.22 -6.22 58.66
CA ASN A 456 -41.67 -4.87 58.92
C ASN A 456 -41.20 -3.98 57.75
N PRO A 457 -41.96 -3.91 56.65
CA PRO A 457 -41.60 -3.03 55.55
C PRO A 457 -41.64 -1.60 56.08
N GLY A 458 -40.47 -0.97 56.20
CA GLY A 458 -40.37 0.45 56.48
C GLY A 458 -41.12 1.29 55.43
N PRO A 459 -41.28 2.60 55.65
CA PRO A 459 -42.03 3.47 54.75
C PRO A 459 -41.56 3.29 53.29
N PRO A 460 -42.51 3.34 52.32
CA PRO A 460 -42.21 3.05 50.93
C PRO A 460 -41.09 3.95 50.39
N PRO A 461 -40.27 3.47 49.43
CA PRO A 461 -39.18 4.25 48.87
C PRO A 461 -39.67 5.59 48.30
N ASP A 462 -38.83 6.63 48.43
CA ASP A 462 -39.09 8.00 47.96
C ASP A 462 -39.77 8.04 46.56
N PRO A 463 -40.96 8.66 46.43
CA PRO A 463 -41.70 8.82 45.18
C PRO A 463 -40.95 9.58 44.08
N GLU A 464 -39.81 10.23 44.34
CA GLU A 464 -39.01 10.86 43.29
C GLU A 464 -37.90 9.94 42.75
N ARG A 465 -37.74 8.73 43.30
CA ARG A 465 -36.65 7.80 42.95
C ARG A 465 -36.76 7.23 41.54
N TRP A 466 -37.96 7.08 41.01
CA TRP A 466 -38.22 6.65 39.63
C TRP A 466 -38.28 7.80 38.62
N LEU A 467 -38.22 9.06 39.06
CA LEU A 467 -38.16 10.20 38.14
C LEU A 467 -36.75 10.33 37.53
N PRO A 468 -36.63 10.77 36.26
CA PRO A 468 -35.37 11.17 35.65
C PRO A 468 -34.60 12.13 36.56
N LYS A 469 -33.28 11.98 36.65
CA LYS A 469 -32.46 12.70 37.65
C LYS A 469 -32.57 14.23 37.61
N ARG A 470 -32.96 14.81 36.47
CA ARG A 470 -33.19 16.25 36.29
C ARG A 470 -34.51 16.76 36.89
N GLU A 471 -35.48 15.88 37.06
CA GLU A 471 -36.84 16.17 37.52
C GLU A 471 -37.01 15.91 39.03
N ARG A 472 -35.95 15.45 39.69
CA ARG A 472 -35.95 15.25 41.14
C ARG A 472 -35.77 16.59 41.83
N SER A 473 -36.49 16.84 42.91
CA SER A 473 -36.35 18.04 43.76
C SER A 473 -34.92 18.24 44.28
N SER A 474 -34.15 17.16 44.42
CA SER A 474 -32.73 17.17 44.81
C SER A 474 -31.76 17.55 43.68
N TYR A 475 -32.22 17.77 42.45
CA TYR A 475 -31.35 18.09 41.32
C TYR A 475 -30.83 19.53 41.39
N ARG A 476 -29.51 19.68 41.59
CA ARG A 476 -28.79 20.94 41.37
C ARG A 476 -27.90 20.82 40.14
N PRO A 477 -28.09 21.65 39.09
CA PRO A 477 -27.18 21.70 37.95
C PRO A 477 -25.79 22.15 38.40
N LYS A 478 -24.74 21.43 37.99
CA LYS A 478 -23.34 21.88 38.20
C LYS A 478 -23.12 23.17 37.41
N ARG A 479 -22.75 24.26 38.09
CA ARG A 479 -22.28 25.50 37.44
C ARG A 479 -21.05 25.18 36.59
N LYS A 480 -21.11 25.54 35.30
CA LYS A 480 -19.97 25.44 34.36
C LYS A 480 -18.94 26.50 34.75
N ASP A 481 -17.74 26.07 35.16
CA ASP A 481 -16.60 26.97 35.36
C ASP A 481 -16.21 27.64 34.03
N LYS A 482 -16.30 28.97 33.98
CA LYS A 482 -15.99 29.84 32.81
C LYS A 482 -14.49 29.91 32.47
N ARG A 483 -13.69 28.88 32.76
CA ARG A 483 -12.24 28.86 32.46
C ARG A 483 -11.79 27.79 31.45
N ALA A 484 -12.71 27.01 30.89
CA ALA A 484 -12.39 26.00 29.88
C ALA A 484 -13.03 26.28 28.49
N GLN A 485 -13.11 27.56 28.09
CA GLN A 485 -13.57 27.94 26.75
C GLN A 485 -12.56 28.87 26.07
N VAL A 486 -11.33 28.37 25.91
CA VAL A 486 -10.39 28.85 24.89
C VAL A 486 -9.76 27.62 24.24
N ARG A 487 -10.44 27.11 23.22
CA ARG A 487 -9.88 26.45 22.02
C ARG A 487 -11.06 25.98 21.17
N GLY A 488 -11.56 26.89 20.34
CA GLY A 488 -12.50 26.55 19.27
C GLY A 488 -11.76 25.88 18.12
N ALA A 489 -12.42 24.90 17.50
CA ALA A 489 -12.30 24.67 16.06
C ALA A 489 -13.52 25.36 15.44
N GLN A 490 -13.27 26.40 14.64
CA GLN A 490 -14.30 27.06 13.86
C GLN A 490 -14.86 26.11 12.79
N GLY A 491 -16.19 26.11 12.66
CA GLY A 491 -16.79 26.31 11.34
C GLY A 491 -17.49 25.12 10.67
N ALA A 492 -18.54 24.57 11.28
CA ALA A 492 -19.69 24.07 10.53
C ALA A 492 -20.92 24.85 10.99
N VAL A 493 -21.42 25.76 10.14
CA VAL A 493 -22.63 26.54 10.43
C VAL A 493 -23.80 25.87 9.74
N THR A 494 -24.72 25.35 10.55
CA THR A 494 -26.02 24.83 10.16
C THR A 494 -26.97 25.95 9.77
N ARG A 495 -27.82 25.64 8.78
CA ARG A 495 -28.85 26.46 8.17
C ARG A 495 -30.18 26.25 8.90
N GLU A 496 -30.89 27.32 9.25
CA GLU A 496 -32.32 27.27 9.59
C GLU A 496 -33.08 28.45 8.92
N LYS A 497 -34.21 28.12 8.28
CA LYS A 497 -35.35 29.00 7.91
C LYS A 497 -36.23 29.16 9.17
N HIS A 498 -37.09 30.15 9.40
CA HIS A 498 -38.04 30.89 8.54
C HIS A 498 -38.58 32.12 9.34
N ASP A 499 -38.66 33.29 8.67
CA ASP A 499 -39.69 34.38 8.65
C ASP A 499 -40.60 34.80 9.84
N PRO A 500 -41.32 35.97 9.76
CA PRO A 500 -41.17 37.13 8.87
C PRO A 500 -41.36 38.53 9.53
N SER A 501 -41.05 39.56 8.72
CA SER A 501 -41.79 40.83 8.54
C SER A 501 -41.34 42.15 9.21
N ALA A 502 -41.31 43.16 8.34
CA ALA A 502 -41.62 44.60 8.51
C ALA A 502 -40.56 45.60 9.03
N ALA A 503 -39.99 46.32 8.04
CA ALA A 503 -40.13 47.77 7.82
C ALA A 503 -39.39 48.82 8.70
N ASN A 504 -39.03 49.90 7.98
CA ASN A 504 -38.54 51.23 8.36
C ASN A 504 -37.05 51.35 8.73
N ALA A 505 -36.19 52.00 7.92
CA ALA A 505 -36.18 53.36 7.33
C ALA A 505 -35.51 54.41 8.23
N GLY A 506 -34.49 55.06 7.65
CA GLY A 506 -33.87 56.32 8.10
C GLY A 506 -32.79 56.12 9.18
N GLY A 507 -31.56 56.58 9.02
CA GLY A 507 -30.93 57.38 7.98
C GLY A 507 -29.51 57.75 8.45
N ALA A 508 -28.72 58.28 7.50
CA ALA A 508 -27.69 59.31 7.67
C ALA A 508 -26.72 59.23 8.89
N SER A 509 -25.42 59.47 8.80
CA SER A 509 -24.59 60.03 7.75
C SER A 509 -23.18 60.11 8.35
N SER A 510 -22.21 59.75 7.52
CA SER A 510 -20.91 60.42 7.36
C SER A 510 -19.91 60.56 8.51
N LYS A 511 -18.67 60.18 8.15
CA LYS A 511 -17.42 61.00 8.16
C LYS A 511 -17.04 61.68 9.47
N ALA A 512 -15.78 61.78 9.86
CA ALA A 512 -14.52 61.28 9.36
C ALA A 512 -13.49 61.57 10.47
N SER A 513 -12.41 60.79 10.46
CA SER A 513 -11.02 61.19 10.71
C SER A 513 -10.70 62.45 11.54
N HIS A 514 -9.92 62.26 12.60
CA HIS A 514 -8.59 62.88 12.84
C HIS A 514 -8.01 62.21 14.10
N ALA A 515 -6.89 61.47 14.05
CA ALA A 515 -5.50 61.92 13.88
C ALA A 515 -5.08 62.96 14.93
N THR A 516 -4.32 62.56 15.96
CA THR A 516 -2.96 63.07 16.27
C THR A 516 -2.36 62.49 17.57
N THR A 517 -1.22 61.80 17.39
CA THR A 517 0.10 61.95 18.04
C THR A 517 0.30 62.14 19.56
N SER A 518 1.47 61.61 19.98
CA SER A 518 2.31 61.94 21.16
C SER A 518 2.04 61.13 22.44
N ALA A 519 3.00 60.78 23.29
CA ALA A 519 4.47 60.72 23.28
C ALA A 519 4.93 60.01 24.58
N LYS A 520 6.17 59.48 24.56
CA LYS A 520 7.15 59.31 25.67
C LYS A 520 6.85 58.41 26.89
N ALA A 521 7.87 57.60 27.18
CA ALA A 521 8.17 56.80 28.39
C ALA A 521 8.43 57.70 29.63
N PRO A 522 8.67 57.23 30.89
CA PRO A 522 9.59 56.13 31.27
C PRO A 522 9.31 55.33 32.60
N GLU A 523 10.25 54.42 32.87
CA GLU A 523 10.82 54.03 34.18
C GLU A 523 10.30 52.84 35.04
N GLN A 524 11.29 52.23 35.70
CA GLN A 524 11.43 50.90 36.34
C GLN A 524 10.85 50.86 37.79
N PRO A 525 11.11 49.87 38.71
CA PRO A 525 11.88 48.61 38.62
C PRO A 525 11.29 47.36 39.32
N LYS A 526 12.08 46.28 39.14
CA LYS A 526 12.02 44.92 39.69
C LYS A 526 11.97 44.83 41.22
N ALA A 527 11.41 43.72 41.72
CA ALA A 527 11.93 43.03 42.90
C ALA A 527 11.86 41.50 42.73
N SER A 528 12.96 40.88 43.12
CA SER A 528 13.34 39.47 43.05
C SER A 528 12.78 38.61 44.18
N SER A 529 12.65 37.30 43.97
CA SER A 529 13.09 36.33 44.99
C SER A 529 13.48 34.97 44.40
N LYS A 530 14.57 34.44 44.96
CA LYS A 530 15.31 33.22 44.60
C LYS A 530 14.94 32.08 45.55
N SER A 531 14.79 30.88 44.99
CA SER A 531 15.34 29.57 45.39
C SER A 531 15.35 29.08 46.85
N ARG A 532 14.93 27.81 47.01
CA ARG A 532 15.61 26.61 47.62
C ARG A 532 14.65 25.85 48.56
N LYS A 533 14.74 24.54 48.84
CA LYS A 533 15.32 23.30 48.28
C LYS A 533 15.04 22.21 49.36
N LYS A 534 14.78 20.96 48.95
CA LYS A 534 14.82 19.69 49.74
C LYS A 534 13.68 19.49 50.76
N LYS A 535 13.18 18.27 51.08
CA LYS A 535 13.81 16.93 51.14
C LYS A 535 12.73 15.81 51.08
N SER A 536 13.22 14.59 50.88
CA SER A 536 12.58 13.28 50.64
C SER A 536 12.13 12.48 51.88
N ARG A 537 11.53 11.30 51.60
CA ARG A 537 11.16 10.10 52.41
C ARG A 537 9.75 10.15 53.02
N SER A 538 8.93 9.11 52.90
CA SER A 538 9.20 7.66 52.81
C SER A 538 8.47 6.95 51.67
#